data_AF-A0A7X0MT15-F1
#
_entry.id   AF-A0A7X0MT15-F1
#
_cell.length_a   1.000
_cell.length_b   1.000
_cell.length_c   1.000
_cell.angle_alpha   90.00
_cell.angle_beta   90.00
_cell.angle_gamma   90.00
#
_symmetry.space_group_name_H-M   'P 1'
#
loop_
_entity.id
_entity.type
_entity.pdbx_description
1 polymer ?
#
loop_
_entity_poly.entity_id
_entity_poly.type
_entity_poly.pdbx_seq_one_letter_code
_entity_poly.pdbx_strand_id
1 'polypeptide(L)'
;MKLVTIENKIVENSHHTLIVMRDGPTCQAVRVLNDDGIGSVRSKLSLMETIASRKLDHGEVAFDGCVWITPADLPHPFLPAKH
;
A
#
# COMPACT_ATOMS: atom_id res chain seq x y z
N MET A 1 -1.43 14.09 2.94
CA MET A 1 -1.85 13.71 1.56
C MET A 1 -2.95 12.64 1.64
N LYS A 2 -3.90 12.54 0.70
CA LYS A 2 -4.92 11.45 0.67
C LYS A 2 -4.95 10.75 -0.68
N LEU A 3 -4.24 9.64 -0.76
CA LEU A 3 -4.24 8.76 -1.93
C LEU A 3 -5.50 7.89 -1.95
N VAL A 4 -6.17 7.84 -3.10
CA VAL A 4 -7.33 6.98 -3.36
C VAL A 4 -7.06 6.13 -4.59
N THR A 5 -7.40 4.85 -4.51
CA THR A 5 -7.21 3.88 -5.60
C THR A 5 -8.04 4.24 -6.81
N ILE A 6 -7.45 4.12 -8.00
CA ILE A 6 -8.19 4.15 -9.26
C ILE A 6 -8.54 2.69 -9.59
N GLU A 7 -9.80 2.29 -9.41
CA GLU A 7 -10.25 0.88 -9.47
C GLU A 7 -9.78 0.12 -10.73
N ASN A 8 -9.78 0.78 -11.89
CA ASN A 8 -9.37 0.20 -13.17
C ASN A 8 -7.85 0.25 -13.43
N LYS A 9 -7.04 0.59 -12.41
CA LYS A 9 -5.57 0.73 -12.50
C LYS A 9 -4.87 -0.10 -11.43
N ILE A 10 -5.34 -1.34 -11.27
CA ILE A 10 -4.72 -2.35 -10.43
C ILE A 10 -4.17 -3.45 -11.36
N VAL A 11 -2.87 -3.70 -11.28
CA VAL A 11 -2.18 -4.75 -12.03
C VAL A 11 -1.56 -5.71 -11.04
N GLU A 12 -1.94 -6.98 -11.12
CA GLU A 12 -1.43 -8.04 -10.25
C GLU A 12 -0.35 -8.84 -10.97
N ASN A 13 0.72 -9.16 -10.25
CA ASN A 13 1.88 -9.89 -10.76
C ASN A 13 2.22 -11.03 -9.78
N SER A 14 3.15 -11.91 -10.13
CA SER A 14 3.62 -12.98 -9.21
C SER A 14 4.33 -12.46 -7.96
N HIS A 15 4.93 -11.26 -8.01
CA HIS A 15 5.77 -10.73 -6.92
C HIS A 15 5.15 -9.55 -6.18
N HIS A 16 4.32 -8.76 -6.87
CA HIS A 16 3.70 -7.57 -6.29
C HIS A 16 2.42 -7.23 -7.05
N THR A 17 1.59 -6.41 -6.42
CA THR A 17 0.44 -5.75 -7.02
C THR A 17 0.76 -4.27 -7.18
N LEU A 18 0.69 -3.76 -8.40
CA LEU A 18 0.80 -2.35 -8.71
C LEU A 18 -0.58 -1.69 -8.65
N ILE A 19 -0.71 -0.64 -7.86
CA ILE A 19 -1.91 0.17 -7.71
C ILE A 19 -1.55 1.60 -8.10
N VAL A 20 -2.31 2.20 -9.02
CA VAL A 20 -2.24 3.65 -9.24
C VAL A 20 -3.26 4.32 -8.33
N MET A 21 -2.78 5.21 -7.48
CA MET A 21 -3.60 6.02 -6.60
C MET A 21 -3.51 7.49 -7.01
N ARG A 22 -4.52 8.29 -6.67
CA ARG A 22 -4.52 9.73 -6.92
C ARG A 22 -4.73 10.52 -5.63
N ASP A 23 -4.09 11.69 -5.56
CA ASP A 23 -4.47 12.78 -4.67
C ASP A 23 -4.65 14.06 -5.52
N GLY A 24 -5.90 14.47 -5.72
CA GLY A 24 -6.26 15.56 -6.64
C GLY A 24 -5.70 15.35 -8.07
N PRO A 25 -4.87 16.28 -8.59
CA PRO A 25 -4.27 16.16 -9.93
C PRO A 25 -3.06 15.21 -9.97
N THR A 26 -2.53 14.80 -8.82
CA THR A 26 -1.32 13.97 -8.75
C THR A 26 -1.67 12.49 -8.76
N CYS A 27 -0.89 11.69 -9.46
CA CYS A 27 -0.97 10.23 -9.46
C CYS A 27 0.30 9.67 -8.83
N GLN A 28 0.14 8.66 -7.97
CA GLN A 28 1.22 7.95 -7.34
C GLN A 28 1.12 6.45 -7.67
N ALA A 29 2.24 5.87 -8.07
CA ALA A 29 2.38 4.42 -8.19
C ALA A 29 2.69 3.82 -6.81
N VAL A 30 1.91 2.82 -6.42
CA VAL A 30 2.03 2.08 -5.16
C VAL A 30 2.24 0.61 -5.48
N ARG A 31 3.33 0.02 -4.99
CA ARG A 31 3.62 -1.41 -5.13
C ARG A 31 3.38 -2.11 -3.81
N VAL A 32 2.50 -3.09 -3.81
CA VAL A 32 2.20 -3.94 -2.65
C VAL A 32 2.86 -5.29 -2.87
N LEU A 33 3.73 -5.72 -1.95
CA LEU A 33 4.36 -7.03 -2.05
C LEU A 33 3.29 -8.14 -1.98
N ASN A 34 3.37 -9.11 -2.89
CA ASN A 34 2.49 -10.29 -2.86
C ASN A 34 3.15 -11.33 -1.96
N ASP A 35 2.89 -11.22 -0.66
CA ASP A 35 3.36 -12.11 0.40
C ASP A 35 2.15 -12.59 1.20
N ASP A 36 2.24 -13.79 1.79
CA ASP A 36 1.17 -14.38 2.60
C ASP A 36 0.74 -13.49 3.77
N GLY A 37 1.65 -12.67 4.30
CA GLY A 37 1.33 -11.67 5.34
C GLY A 37 0.39 -10.56 4.86
N ILE A 38 0.45 -10.18 3.57
CA ILE A 38 -0.43 -9.18 2.95
C ILE A 38 -1.77 -9.81 2.58
N GLY A 39 -1.76 -11.00 2.00
CA GLY A 39 -2.97 -11.66 1.48
C GLY A 39 -3.65 -10.88 0.35
N SER A 40 -4.98 -10.92 0.28
CA SER A 40 -5.74 -10.26 -0.80
C SER A 40 -5.65 -8.73 -0.74
N VAL A 41 -4.90 -8.15 -1.69
CA VAL A 41 -4.75 -6.68 -1.84
C VAL A 41 -6.08 -6.02 -2.19
N ARG A 42 -6.87 -6.61 -3.11
CA ARG A 42 -8.18 -6.08 -3.51
C ARG A 42 -9.17 -6.00 -2.35
N SER A 43 -9.13 -6.94 -1.42
CA SER A 43 -10.00 -6.93 -0.25
C SER A 43 -9.55 -5.91 0.81
N LYS A 44 -8.37 -5.32 0.65
CA LYS A 44 -7.72 -4.42 1.63
C LYS A 44 -7.39 -3.04 1.04
N LEU A 45 -8.02 -2.62 -0.05
CA LEU A 45 -7.69 -1.36 -0.74
C LEU A 45 -7.68 -0.14 0.17
N SER A 46 -8.69 0.03 1.04
CA SER A 46 -8.73 1.17 1.98
C SER A 46 -7.56 1.18 2.98
N LEU A 47 -7.07 -0.01 3.37
CA LEU A 47 -5.85 -0.11 4.19
C LEU A 47 -4.62 0.27 3.38
N MET A 48 -4.51 -0.20 2.14
CA MET A 48 -3.39 0.14 1.25
C MET A 48 -3.33 1.65 0.97
N GLU A 49 -4.48 2.28 0.75
CA GLU A 49 -4.61 3.74 0.60
C GLU A 49 -4.14 4.50 1.84
N THR A 50 -4.51 4.00 3.03
CA THR A 50 -4.11 4.61 4.31
C THR A 50 -2.59 4.53 4.51
N ILE A 51 -2.02 3.35 4.29
CA ILE A 51 -0.57 3.13 4.39
C ILE A 51 0.15 3.98 3.36
N ALA A 52 -0.27 3.94 2.09
CA ALA A 52 0.36 4.69 1.01
C ALA A 52 0.33 6.19 1.27
N SER A 53 -0.81 6.71 1.73
CA SER A 53 -0.97 8.13 2.08
C SER A 53 0.02 8.54 3.17
N ARG A 54 0.14 7.75 4.23
CA ARG A 54 1.07 8.01 5.34
C ARG A 54 2.53 7.99 4.88
N LYS A 55 2.91 6.96 4.12
CA LYS A 55 4.28 6.82 3.61
C LYS A 55 4.65 7.96 2.68
N LEU A 56 3.75 8.34 1.77
CA LEU A 56 3.98 9.46 0.86
C LEU A 56 4.12 10.80 1.62
N ASP A 57 3.29 11.03 2.65
CA ASP A 57 3.35 12.22 3.50
C ASP A 57 4.70 12.34 4.25
N HIS A 58 5.29 11.20 4.62
CA HIS A 58 6.62 11.13 5.23
C HIS A 58 7.79 11.14 4.22
N GLY A 59 7.50 11.19 2.91
CA GLY A 59 8.53 11.11 1.87
C GLY A 59 9.15 9.72 1.71
N GLU A 60 8.49 8.67 2.20
CA GLU A 60 8.92 7.28 2.08
C GLU A 60 8.63 6.74 0.68
N VAL A 61 9.38 7.23 -0.29
CA VAL A 61 9.35 6.84 -1.70
C VAL A 61 10.65 6.10 -2.03
N ALA A 62 10.53 4.94 -2.68
CA ALA A 62 11.70 4.17 -3.08
C ALA A 62 12.41 4.78 -4.30
N PHE A 63 13.59 4.25 -4.63
CA PHE A 63 14.41 4.75 -5.75
C PHE A 63 13.69 4.71 -7.11
N ASP A 64 12.75 3.78 -7.28
CA ASP A 64 11.91 3.65 -8.49
C ASP A 64 10.75 4.66 -8.54
N GLY A 65 10.68 5.60 -7.59
CA GLY A 65 9.63 6.61 -7.48
C GLY A 65 8.30 6.05 -6.96
N CYS A 66 8.23 4.77 -6.56
CA CYS A 66 7.02 4.14 -6.07
C CYS A 66 6.98 4.13 -4.54
N VAL A 67 5.76 4.14 -3.99
CA VAL A 67 5.55 3.82 -2.58
C VAL A 67 5.45 2.30 -2.46
N TRP A 68 6.29 1.70 -1.62
CA TRP A 68 6.26 0.25 -1.39
C TRP A 68 5.51 -0.07 -0.10
N ILE A 69 4.56 -0.99 -0.18
CA ILE A 69 3.85 -1.58 0.95
C ILE A 69 4.31 -3.03 1.10
N THR A 70 4.80 -3.33 2.29
CA THR A 70 5.36 -4.62 2.69
C THR A 70 4.61 -5.14 3.93
N PRO A 71 4.77 -6.41 4.30
CA PRO A 71 4.16 -6.94 5.53
C PRO A 71 4.52 -6.13 6.79
N ALA A 72 5.69 -5.49 6.84
CA ALA A 72 6.12 -4.65 7.96
C ALA A 72 5.26 -3.38 8.14
N ASP A 73 4.60 -2.93 7.06
CA ASP A 73 3.72 -1.77 7.08
C ASP A 73 2.31 -2.10 7.61
N LEU A 74 1.98 -3.39 7.73
CA LEU A 74 0.69 -3.82 8.24
C LEU A 74 0.61 -3.62 9.76
N PRO A 75 -0.57 -3.28 10.28
CA PRO A 75 -0.79 -3.29 11.71
C PRO A 75 -0.50 -4.69 12.23
N HIS A 76 0.42 -4.79 13.19
CA HIS A 76 0.72 -6.06 13.83
C HIS A 76 -0.54 -6.53 14.56
N PRO A 77 -0.91 -7.82 14.50
CA PRO A 77 -1.96 -8.33 15.35
C PRO A 77 -1.59 -7.99 16.79
N PHE A 78 -2.49 -7.26 17.47
CA PHE A 78 -2.38 -6.93 18.88
C PHE A 78 -2.29 -8.25 19.64
N LEU A 79 -1.08 -8.74 19.90
CA LEU A 79 -0.89 -9.80 20.88
C LEU A 79 -1.06 -9.12 22.23
N PRO A 80 -2.13 -9.40 23.01
CA PRO A 80 -2.23 -8.86 24.36
C PRO A 80 -0.98 -9.30 25.12
N ALA A 81 -0.29 -8.33 25.73
CA ALA A 81 0.86 -8.60 26.57
C ALA A 81 0.43 -9.63 27.63
N LYS A 82 1.07 -10.80 27.62
CA LYS A 82 0.91 -11.77 28.70
C LYS A 82 1.55 -11.15 29.94
N HIS A 83 0.71 -10.70 30.88
CA HIS A 83 1.10 -10.37 32.25
C HIS A 83 1.44 -11.64 33.03
#